data_AF-A0A0G1WMS0-F1
#
_entry.id   AF-A0A0G1WMS0-F1
#
_cell.length_a   1.000
_cell.length_b   1.000
_cell.length_c   1.000
_cell.angle_alpha   90.00
_cell.angle_beta   90.00
_cell.angle_gamma   90.00
#
_symmetry.space_group_name_H-M   'P 1'
#
loop_
_entity.id
_entity.type
_entity.pdbx_description
1 polymer ?
#
loop_
_entity_poly.entity_id
_entity_poly.type
_entity_poly.pdbx_seq_one_letter_code
_entity_poly.pdbx_strand_id
1 'polypeptide(L)'
;MPAHTFSFTLPIKFFLSFGLVLATIAMLAYAVPAYAAPPVTSVQSAEGEAAVASATFGATPAEGNLLVAISFHRGAAGGDLGATPAINGESVAVGGTTSNGWTLRVLETVNLADLNSRRAMAVWDKVAGAVEPTNVQTSWSQSPVNKLIIREFSPMGGEIVFAGSAKNSSGTASVTSLNTGATAVLPAGNYFLVTALGVRNSGSSPFGPGAAGWTNSVGNNIHSDGGLNGRTLQTAFGQHTTGGAKSSTASWANARQASAAIAVYAIVTPSCPLQPQAGRTIVILGANQQQGDVFIRSDQTAADAKLGPAAALLAAGTYNVTLASYDDHVSKPLDVQPNESWFVRLYDAGNTLVAFSNAISDLPNNQDTLTELVQSGLVVSSPIASLDAFHAVYPDANPNSIVPICVAFDEAPPPP
;
A
#
# COMPACT_ATOMS: atom_id res chain seq x y z
N MET A 1 -20.06 -50.26 79.23
CA MET A 1 -19.10 -49.40 79.98
C MET A 1 -18.78 -48.21 79.09
N PRO A 2 -19.05 -46.97 79.52
CA PRO A 2 -19.05 -45.82 78.62
C PRO A 2 -17.64 -45.27 78.37
N ALA A 3 -17.46 -44.74 77.16
CA ALA A 3 -16.26 -44.07 76.69
C ALA A 3 -16.12 -42.68 77.34
N HIS A 4 -14.91 -42.38 77.80
CA HIS A 4 -14.55 -41.05 78.30
C HIS A 4 -14.19 -40.10 77.15
N THR A 5 -14.89 -38.98 77.11
CA THR A 5 -14.65 -37.81 76.28
C THR A 5 -13.46 -37.01 76.82
N PHE A 6 -12.50 -36.66 75.96
CA PHE A 6 -11.52 -35.61 76.21
C PHE A 6 -11.77 -34.46 75.24
N SER A 7 -12.04 -33.28 75.80
CA SER A 7 -12.25 -32.04 75.07
C SER A 7 -10.99 -31.17 75.20
N PHE A 8 -10.39 -30.79 74.07
CA PHE A 8 -9.31 -29.80 74.03
C PHE A 8 -9.85 -28.53 73.37
N THR A 9 -9.86 -27.43 74.13
CA THR A 9 -10.25 -26.09 73.66
C THR A 9 -8.97 -25.32 73.32
N LEU A 10 -8.80 -24.93 72.06
CA LEU A 10 -7.76 -23.99 71.61
C LEU A 10 -8.40 -22.60 71.38
N PRO A 11 -7.77 -21.50 71.81
CA PRO A 11 -8.30 -20.16 71.57
C PRO A 11 -7.98 -19.71 70.13
N ILE A 12 -9.03 -19.40 69.37
CA ILE A 12 -8.94 -18.78 68.05
C ILE A 12 -8.49 -17.33 68.23
N LYS A 13 -7.26 -17.02 67.77
CA LYS A 13 -6.77 -15.65 67.58
C LYS A 13 -7.39 -15.06 66.31
N PHE A 14 -7.99 -13.89 66.46
CA PHE A 14 -8.41 -12.99 65.39
C PHE A 14 -7.25 -12.71 64.41
N PHE A 15 -7.40 -13.11 63.16
CA PHE A 15 -6.63 -12.57 62.05
C PHE A 15 -7.53 -11.59 61.29
N LEU A 16 -7.19 -10.30 61.34
CA LEU A 16 -7.70 -9.31 60.39
C LEU A 16 -7.20 -9.71 58.99
N SER A 17 -8.10 -10.21 58.15
CA SER A 17 -7.87 -10.36 56.73
C SER A 17 -7.91 -8.97 56.08
N PHE A 18 -6.73 -8.42 55.77
CA PHE A 18 -6.60 -7.36 54.77
C PHE A 18 -7.04 -7.94 53.43
N GLY A 19 -8.23 -7.55 52.98
CA GLY A 19 -8.72 -7.85 51.63
C GLY A 19 -7.89 -7.07 50.62
N LEU A 20 -6.87 -7.72 50.08
CA LEU A 20 -6.18 -7.25 48.88
C LEU A 20 -7.16 -7.44 47.71
N VAL A 21 -7.92 -6.39 47.39
CA VAL A 21 -8.69 -6.32 46.16
C VAL A 21 -7.68 -6.19 45.03
N LEU A 22 -7.30 -7.33 44.44
CA LEU A 22 -6.67 -7.34 43.12
C LEU A 22 -7.73 -6.79 42.15
N ALA A 23 -7.68 -5.49 41.90
CA ALA A 23 -8.33 -4.92 40.74
C ALA A 23 -7.62 -5.51 39.52
N THR A 24 -8.21 -6.56 38.94
CA THR A 24 -7.89 -6.99 37.58
C THR A 24 -8.21 -5.81 36.68
N ILE A 25 -7.20 -4.98 36.40
CA ILE A 25 -7.25 -4.04 35.29
C ILE A 25 -7.29 -4.92 34.06
N ALA A 26 -8.51 -5.20 33.59
CA ALA A 26 -8.71 -5.68 32.24
C ALA A 26 -8.19 -4.56 31.34
N MET A 27 -6.93 -4.68 30.90
CA MET A 27 -6.50 -4.03 29.67
C MET A 27 -7.41 -4.62 28.60
N LEU A 28 -8.56 -3.99 28.37
CA LEU A 28 -9.23 -4.12 27.07
C LEU A 28 -8.18 -3.64 26.09
N ALA A 29 -7.56 -4.60 25.38
CA ALA A 29 -6.86 -4.32 24.16
C ALA A 29 -7.89 -3.71 23.22
N TYR A 30 -8.02 -2.39 23.25
CA TYR A 30 -8.74 -1.66 22.23
C TYR A 30 -8.02 -2.00 20.93
N ALA A 31 -8.66 -2.82 20.11
CA ALA A 31 -8.20 -3.03 18.74
C ALA A 31 -8.23 -1.66 18.09
N VAL A 32 -7.05 -1.08 17.88
CA VAL A 32 -6.93 0.17 17.14
C VAL A 32 -7.51 -0.11 15.75
N PRO A 33 -8.56 0.59 15.32
CA PRO A 33 -9.15 0.36 14.01
C PRO A 33 -8.06 0.54 12.96
N ALA A 34 -7.78 -0.52 12.20
CA ALA A 34 -6.85 -0.46 11.09
C ALA A 34 -7.46 0.43 9.99
N TYR A 35 -6.66 1.31 9.40
CA TYR A 35 -7.09 2.10 8.25
C TYR A 35 -7.61 1.17 7.15
N ALA A 36 -8.71 1.57 6.51
CA ALA A 36 -9.13 0.93 5.27
C ALA A 36 -8.00 1.11 4.25
N ALA A 37 -7.72 0.06 3.47
CA ALA A 37 -6.68 0.11 2.46
C ALA A 37 -6.99 1.21 1.44
N PRO A 38 -6.10 2.20 1.23
CA PRO A 38 -6.30 3.21 0.19
C PRO A 38 -6.47 2.51 -1.16
N PRO A 39 -7.52 2.81 -1.96
CA PRO A 39 -7.74 2.17 -3.23
C PRO A 39 -6.60 2.50 -4.18
N VAL A 40 -6.22 1.53 -4.99
CA VAL A 40 -5.33 1.76 -6.13
C VAL A 40 -6.17 1.85 -7.39
N THR A 41 -6.05 2.97 -8.09
CA THR A 41 -6.78 3.22 -9.34
C THR A 41 -5.86 3.07 -10.55
N SER A 42 -6.39 2.55 -11.65
CA SER A 42 -5.67 2.56 -12.93
C SER A 42 -5.83 3.93 -13.57
N VAL A 43 -4.72 4.59 -13.90
CA VAL A 43 -4.72 5.93 -14.49
C VAL A 43 -4.72 5.84 -16.01
N GLN A 44 -3.71 5.15 -16.56
CA GLN A 44 -3.55 4.99 -18.00
C GLN A 44 -2.76 3.73 -18.33
N SER A 45 -2.77 3.41 -19.63
CA SER A 45 -2.11 2.23 -20.18
C SER A 45 -1.75 2.46 -21.65
N ALA A 46 -0.71 1.79 -22.11
CA ALA A 46 -0.38 1.73 -23.53
C ALA A 46 0.23 0.38 -23.89
N GLU A 47 0.24 0.07 -25.19
CA GLU A 47 0.74 -1.18 -25.73
C GLU A 47 1.72 -0.93 -26.88
N GLY A 48 2.60 -1.90 -27.12
CA GLY A 48 3.57 -1.86 -28.22
C GLY A 48 3.96 -3.25 -28.72
N GLU A 49 4.23 -3.37 -30.02
CA GLU A 49 4.75 -4.60 -30.62
C GLU A 49 5.81 -4.31 -31.68
N ALA A 50 7.06 -4.71 -31.41
CA ALA A 50 8.19 -4.60 -32.33
C ALA A 50 9.40 -5.39 -31.79
N ALA A 51 10.51 -5.47 -32.53
CA ALA A 51 11.78 -6.00 -32.01
C ALA A 51 12.27 -5.18 -30.80
N VAL A 52 12.11 -3.86 -30.86
CA VAL A 52 12.17 -2.96 -29.71
C VAL A 52 10.76 -2.44 -29.50
N ALA A 53 9.99 -3.12 -28.65
CA ALA A 53 8.60 -2.77 -28.40
C ALA A 53 8.54 -1.45 -27.64
N SER A 54 7.80 -0.48 -28.17
CA SER A 54 7.66 0.85 -27.60
C SER A 54 6.20 1.15 -27.33
N ALA A 55 5.90 1.63 -26.13
CA ALA A 55 4.56 2.04 -25.71
C ALA A 55 4.67 3.44 -25.07
N THR A 56 3.66 4.28 -25.29
CA THR A 56 3.68 5.69 -24.83
C THR A 56 2.41 5.99 -24.04
N PHE A 57 2.58 6.44 -22.80
CA PHE A 57 1.49 6.99 -22.00
C PHE A 57 0.87 8.22 -22.68
N GLY A 58 -0.44 8.40 -22.54
CA GLY A 58 -1.16 9.53 -23.14
C GLY A 58 -0.82 10.88 -22.49
N ALA A 59 -0.37 10.86 -21.24
CA ALA A 59 0.14 12.00 -20.50
C ALA A 59 1.38 11.62 -19.69
N THR A 60 2.18 12.60 -19.27
CA THR A 60 3.28 12.39 -18.31
C THR A 60 2.73 11.72 -17.05
N PRO A 61 3.26 10.56 -16.64
CA PRO A 61 2.83 9.92 -15.40
C PRO A 61 3.01 10.85 -14.21
N ALA A 62 2.07 10.82 -13.28
CA ALA A 62 2.13 11.67 -12.10
C ALA A 62 3.16 11.11 -11.09
N GLU A 63 3.90 12.01 -10.46
CA GLU A 63 4.85 11.65 -9.41
C GLU A 63 4.18 10.84 -8.29
N GLY A 64 4.89 9.82 -7.80
CA GLY A 64 4.38 8.88 -6.79
C GLY A 64 3.53 7.74 -7.34
N ASN A 65 3.09 7.78 -8.60
CA ASN A 65 2.34 6.68 -9.20
C ASN A 65 3.26 5.47 -9.48
N LEU A 66 2.71 4.27 -9.30
CA LEU A 66 3.35 3.02 -9.68
C LEU A 66 3.26 2.82 -11.19
N LEU A 67 4.40 2.70 -11.85
CA LEU A 67 4.50 2.29 -13.24
C LEU A 67 4.88 0.82 -13.30
N VAL A 68 4.18 0.07 -14.15
CA VAL A 68 4.49 -1.34 -14.42
C VAL A 68 4.67 -1.53 -15.92
N ALA A 69 5.76 -2.17 -16.31
CA ALA A 69 6.01 -2.61 -17.68
C ALA A 69 6.04 -4.14 -17.73
N ILE A 70 5.28 -4.72 -18.65
CA ILE A 70 5.19 -6.16 -18.84
C ILE A 70 5.58 -6.46 -20.28
N SER A 71 6.61 -7.28 -20.47
CA SER A 71 7.06 -7.70 -21.79
C SER A 71 6.94 -9.21 -21.94
N PHE A 72 6.55 -9.65 -23.14
CA PHE A 72 6.49 -11.07 -23.50
C PHE A 72 7.09 -11.29 -24.88
N HIS A 73 7.90 -12.34 -24.98
CA HIS A 73 8.55 -12.69 -26.22
C HIS A 73 8.52 -14.20 -26.50
N ARG A 74 8.71 -14.53 -27.78
CA ARG A 74 9.00 -15.88 -28.24
C ARG A 74 10.43 -15.92 -28.77
N GLY A 75 11.25 -16.83 -28.27
CA GLY A 75 12.62 -16.99 -28.75
C GLY A 75 12.66 -17.35 -30.24
N ALA A 76 13.67 -16.86 -30.95
CA ALA A 76 13.95 -17.28 -32.32
C ALA A 76 14.36 -18.77 -32.37
N ALA A 77 14.13 -19.40 -33.53
CA ALA A 77 14.62 -20.75 -33.78
C ALA A 77 16.16 -20.76 -33.74
N GLY A 78 16.76 -21.52 -32.81
CA GLY A 78 18.21 -21.65 -32.66
C GLY A 78 18.87 -20.61 -31.72
N GLY A 79 18.11 -19.63 -31.22
CA GLY A 79 18.62 -18.61 -30.30
C GLY A 79 18.56 -19.05 -28.83
N ASP A 80 19.57 -18.68 -28.05
CA ASP A 80 19.54 -18.81 -26.59
C ASP A 80 18.52 -17.81 -26.00
N LEU A 81 17.60 -18.30 -25.19
CA LEU A 81 16.68 -17.45 -24.43
C LEU A 81 17.37 -16.77 -23.24
N GLY A 82 18.63 -17.09 -22.94
CA GLY A 82 19.46 -16.49 -21.89
C GLY A 82 19.73 -14.98 -22.03
N ALA A 83 19.05 -14.32 -22.96
CA ALA A 83 19.05 -12.87 -23.10
C ALA A 83 18.37 -12.22 -21.89
N THR A 84 19.15 -11.50 -21.09
CA THR A 84 18.63 -10.54 -20.12
C THR A 84 17.76 -9.53 -20.88
N PRO A 85 16.48 -9.35 -20.52
CA PRO A 85 15.66 -8.35 -21.15
C PRO A 85 16.16 -6.95 -20.79
N ALA A 86 15.97 -6.00 -21.71
CA ALA A 86 16.29 -4.60 -21.47
C ALA A 86 15.02 -3.75 -21.38
N ILE A 87 15.07 -2.72 -20.54
CA ILE A 87 14.09 -1.64 -20.49
C ILE A 87 14.80 -0.32 -20.76
N ASN A 88 14.32 0.44 -21.74
CA ASN A 88 14.94 1.68 -22.22
C ASN A 88 16.44 1.54 -22.54
N GLY A 89 16.84 0.39 -23.09
CA GLY A 89 18.22 0.11 -23.50
C GLY A 89 19.12 -0.46 -22.40
N GLU A 90 18.65 -0.57 -21.15
CA GLU A 90 19.44 -1.11 -20.04
C GLU A 90 18.95 -2.49 -19.60
N SER A 91 19.89 -3.43 -19.44
CA SER A 91 19.64 -4.78 -18.95
C SER A 91 20.06 -4.92 -17.49
N VAL A 92 19.19 -5.50 -16.66
CA VAL A 92 19.45 -5.75 -15.24
C VAL A 92 19.03 -7.17 -14.87
N ALA A 93 19.68 -7.74 -13.85
CA ALA A 93 19.24 -8.99 -13.24
C ALA A 93 17.94 -8.78 -12.44
N VAL A 94 17.25 -9.87 -12.10
CA VAL A 94 16.08 -9.80 -11.21
C VAL A 94 16.49 -9.18 -9.87
N GLY A 95 15.74 -8.18 -9.42
CA GLY A 95 16.03 -7.35 -8.24
C GLY A 95 16.97 -6.18 -8.51
N GLY A 96 17.60 -6.11 -9.70
CA GLY A 96 18.42 -4.97 -10.11
C GLY A 96 17.59 -3.82 -10.66
N THR A 97 18.10 -2.60 -10.47
CA THR A 97 17.48 -1.34 -10.90
C THR A 97 18.35 -0.67 -11.96
N THR A 98 17.73 -0.20 -13.04
CA THR A 98 18.39 0.56 -14.11
C THR A 98 18.67 2.00 -13.68
N SER A 99 19.48 2.74 -14.45
CA SER A 99 19.79 4.14 -14.15
C SER A 99 18.57 5.06 -14.20
N ASN A 100 17.51 4.67 -14.92
CA ASN A 100 16.23 5.38 -15.00
C ASN A 100 15.15 4.84 -14.03
N GLY A 101 15.56 4.03 -13.04
CA GLY A 101 14.74 3.66 -11.88
C GLY A 101 13.88 2.40 -12.06
N TRP A 102 13.90 1.74 -13.23
CA TRP A 102 13.14 0.52 -13.44
C TRP A 102 13.80 -0.68 -12.77
N THR A 103 13.05 -1.41 -11.95
CA THR A 103 13.52 -2.62 -11.28
C THR A 103 12.88 -3.86 -11.90
N LEU A 104 13.70 -4.84 -12.29
CA LEU A 104 13.19 -6.11 -12.83
C LEU A 104 12.68 -7.01 -11.69
N ARG A 105 11.38 -7.24 -11.62
CA ARG A 105 10.75 -8.06 -10.54
C ARG A 105 10.52 -9.51 -10.91
N VAL A 106 10.21 -9.76 -12.17
CA VAL A 106 9.95 -11.11 -12.67
C VAL A 106 10.73 -11.29 -13.95
N LEU A 107 11.47 -12.39 -14.04
CA LEU A 107 11.96 -12.95 -15.28
C LEU A 107 11.57 -14.41 -15.31
N GLU A 108 10.77 -14.80 -16.29
CA GLU A 108 10.38 -16.18 -16.54
C GLU A 108 10.87 -16.58 -17.92
N THR A 109 11.76 -17.57 -17.99
CA THR A 109 12.36 -18.05 -19.24
C THR A 109 12.13 -19.54 -19.38
N VAL A 110 11.52 -19.94 -20.50
CA VAL A 110 11.19 -21.34 -20.76
C VAL A 110 11.98 -21.83 -21.95
N ASN A 111 13.17 -22.37 -21.68
CA ASN A 111 14.04 -22.93 -22.72
C ASN A 111 13.71 -24.42 -22.93
N LEU A 112 13.01 -24.71 -24.02
CA LEU A 112 12.65 -26.07 -24.40
C LEU A 112 13.39 -26.48 -25.68
N ALA A 113 13.56 -27.79 -25.84
CA ALA A 113 14.15 -28.38 -27.04
C ALA A 113 13.33 -28.03 -28.30
N ASP A 114 11.99 -27.99 -28.19
CA ASP A 114 11.14 -27.46 -29.26
C ASP A 114 11.31 -25.95 -29.36
N LEU A 115 11.98 -25.51 -30.43
CA LEU A 115 12.19 -24.11 -30.79
C LEU A 115 10.89 -23.31 -30.88
N ASN A 116 9.76 -23.97 -31.11
CA ASN A 116 8.46 -23.31 -31.13
C ASN A 116 7.91 -23.02 -29.73
N SER A 117 8.41 -23.70 -28.71
CA SER A 117 7.91 -23.65 -27.33
C SER A 117 8.67 -22.68 -26.43
N ARG A 118 9.73 -22.09 -26.98
CA ARG A 118 10.60 -21.10 -26.34
C ARG A 118 9.91 -19.76 -26.15
N ARG A 119 9.91 -19.26 -24.91
CA ARG A 119 9.29 -17.99 -24.55
C ARG A 119 9.96 -17.41 -23.32
N ALA A 120 9.87 -16.10 -23.17
CA ALA A 120 10.13 -15.49 -21.88
C ALA A 120 9.21 -14.30 -21.63
N MET A 121 9.08 -13.96 -20.36
CA MET A 121 8.26 -12.89 -19.85
C MET A 121 9.05 -12.12 -18.80
N ALA A 122 8.87 -10.81 -18.79
CA ALA A 122 9.47 -9.95 -17.78
C ALA A 122 8.48 -8.92 -17.28
N VAL A 123 8.58 -8.60 -15.99
CA VAL A 123 7.79 -7.56 -15.32
C VAL A 123 8.76 -6.62 -14.61
N TRP A 124 8.68 -5.34 -14.93
CA TRP A 124 9.40 -4.27 -14.25
C TRP A 124 8.42 -3.34 -13.55
N ASP A 125 8.92 -2.69 -12.52
CA ASP A 125 8.25 -1.56 -11.91
C ASP A 125 9.17 -0.38 -11.64
N LYS A 126 8.54 0.77 -11.40
CA LYS A 126 9.14 1.93 -10.75
C LYS A 126 8.06 2.81 -10.15
N VAL A 127 8.44 3.68 -9.23
CA VAL A 127 7.62 4.84 -8.85
C VAL A 127 8.00 5.99 -9.79
N ALA A 128 7.00 6.65 -10.36
CA ALA A 128 7.20 7.82 -11.21
C ALA A 128 7.79 8.98 -10.39
N GLY A 129 8.83 9.63 -10.90
CA GLY A 129 9.38 10.85 -10.29
C GLY A 129 8.76 12.12 -10.88
N ALA A 130 9.13 13.29 -10.34
CA ALA A 130 8.70 14.61 -10.83
C ALA A 130 8.86 14.83 -12.34
N VAL A 131 9.86 14.21 -12.97
CA VAL A 131 10.11 14.28 -14.41
C VAL A 131 10.12 12.88 -15.01
N GLU A 132 8.92 12.38 -15.31
CA GLU A 132 8.73 11.01 -15.80
C GLU A 132 8.57 10.95 -17.33
N PRO A 133 9.38 10.17 -18.06
CA PRO A 133 9.17 9.95 -19.49
C PRO A 133 7.85 9.25 -19.80
N THR A 134 7.17 9.67 -20.86
CA THR A 134 5.94 9.01 -21.33
C THR A 134 6.20 7.73 -22.11
N ASN A 135 7.37 7.62 -22.75
CA ASN A 135 7.72 6.49 -23.60
C ASN A 135 8.56 5.45 -22.84
N VAL A 136 8.14 4.20 -22.96
CA VAL A 136 8.85 3.03 -22.41
C VAL A 136 9.13 2.06 -23.54
N GLN A 137 10.35 1.55 -23.59
CA GLN A 137 10.81 0.59 -24.56
C GLN A 137 11.28 -0.68 -23.88
N THR A 138 10.97 -1.84 -24.46
CA THR A 138 11.56 -3.12 -24.04
C THR A 138 12.16 -3.84 -25.23
N SER A 139 13.26 -4.54 -25.01
CA SER A 139 13.91 -5.34 -26.03
C SER A 139 14.45 -6.65 -25.45
N TRP A 140 14.60 -7.61 -26.35
CA TRP A 140 15.15 -8.93 -26.07
C TRP A 140 16.16 -9.22 -27.18
N SER A 141 17.40 -9.56 -26.83
CA SER A 141 18.54 -9.52 -27.76
C SER A 141 18.44 -10.42 -29.00
N GLN A 142 17.47 -11.34 -29.05
CA GLN A 142 17.31 -12.31 -30.14
C GLN A 142 15.87 -12.45 -30.64
N SER A 143 14.99 -11.49 -30.35
CA SER A 143 13.57 -11.59 -30.72
C SER A 143 13.21 -10.65 -31.87
N PRO A 144 12.63 -11.17 -32.97
CA PRO A 144 12.15 -10.31 -34.05
C PRO A 144 10.91 -9.50 -33.64
N VAL A 145 10.17 -9.95 -32.62
CA VAL A 145 8.94 -9.27 -32.16
C VAL A 145 8.67 -9.57 -30.69
N ASN A 146 8.56 -8.50 -29.90
CA ASN A 146 8.21 -8.49 -28.49
C ASN A 146 6.89 -7.75 -28.30
N LYS A 147 6.08 -8.18 -27.35
CA LYS A 147 4.91 -7.41 -26.90
C LYS A 147 5.23 -6.68 -25.61
N LEU A 148 4.70 -5.48 -25.47
CA LEU A 148 4.81 -4.63 -24.29
C LEU A 148 3.43 -4.11 -23.90
N ILE A 149 3.10 -4.20 -22.62
CA ILE A 149 2.04 -3.43 -21.98
C ILE A 149 2.67 -2.57 -20.90
N ILE A 150 2.36 -1.28 -20.86
CA ILE A 150 2.68 -0.40 -19.74
C ILE A 150 1.41 0.07 -19.04
N ARG A 151 1.49 0.22 -17.73
CA ARG A 151 0.39 0.62 -16.85
C ARG A 151 0.88 1.64 -15.86
N GLU A 152 0.03 2.62 -15.57
CA GLU A 152 0.18 3.54 -14.45
C GLU A 152 -0.95 3.31 -13.45
N PHE A 153 -0.58 3.24 -12.17
CA PHE A 153 -1.49 3.09 -11.05
C PHE A 153 -1.25 4.19 -10.03
N SER A 154 -2.33 4.83 -9.60
CA SER A 154 -2.27 5.83 -8.54
C SER A 154 -2.68 5.19 -7.22
N PRO A 155 -1.78 5.10 -6.23
CA PRO A 155 -2.21 4.88 -4.86
C PRO A 155 -2.98 6.13 -4.43
N MET A 156 -4.23 5.99 -4.00
CA MET A 156 -4.93 7.08 -3.30
C MET A 156 -4.37 7.21 -1.87
N GLY A 157 -3.06 7.43 -1.78
CA GLY A 157 -2.25 7.51 -0.57
C GLY A 157 -1.52 6.21 -0.20
N GLY A 158 -0.41 6.39 0.52
CA GLY A 158 0.46 5.33 1.03
C GLY A 158 1.61 5.06 0.09
N GLU A 159 2.72 4.60 0.64
CA GLU A 159 3.88 4.21 -0.16
C GLU A 159 3.61 2.83 -0.78
N ILE A 160 3.84 2.70 -2.09
CA ILE A 160 3.80 1.41 -2.78
C ILE A 160 5.17 0.76 -2.69
N VAL A 161 5.25 -0.36 -1.97
CA VAL A 161 6.49 -1.12 -1.77
C VAL A 161 6.35 -2.50 -2.39
N PHE A 162 7.32 -2.94 -3.20
CA PHE A 162 7.31 -4.30 -3.74
C PHE A 162 7.39 -5.34 -2.61
N ALA A 163 6.39 -6.22 -2.52
CA ALA A 163 6.26 -7.22 -1.45
C ALA A 163 6.63 -8.64 -1.89
N GLY A 164 6.53 -8.95 -3.18
CA GLY A 164 6.93 -10.25 -3.69
C GLY A 164 6.41 -10.55 -5.09
N SER A 165 6.87 -11.65 -5.66
CA SER A 165 6.39 -12.13 -6.95
C SER A 165 6.36 -13.65 -7.02
N ALA A 166 5.59 -14.17 -7.96
CA ALA A 166 5.61 -15.56 -8.35
C ALA A 166 5.45 -15.67 -9.87
N LYS A 167 5.89 -16.80 -10.42
CA LYS A 167 5.79 -17.08 -11.85
C LYS A 167 5.65 -18.58 -12.08
N ASN A 168 5.05 -18.92 -13.20
CA ASN A 168 4.86 -20.28 -13.65
C ASN A 168 4.75 -20.33 -15.17
N SER A 169 4.96 -21.51 -15.73
CA SER A 169 4.92 -21.76 -17.16
C SER A 169 4.37 -23.14 -17.45
N SER A 170 3.59 -23.25 -18.52
CA SER A 170 3.10 -24.55 -18.97
C SER A 170 4.22 -25.42 -19.56
N GLY A 171 4.30 -26.67 -19.16
CA GLY A 171 5.19 -27.66 -19.81
C GLY A 171 4.60 -28.27 -21.09
N THR A 172 3.30 -28.14 -21.32
CA THR A 172 2.54 -28.84 -22.37
C THR A 172 2.22 -27.96 -23.58
N ALA A 173 1.81 -28.61 -24.68
CA ALA A 173 1.47 -27.98 -25.96
C ALA A 173 -0.03 -27.64 -26.12
N SER A 174 -0.85 -27.82 -25.08
CA SER A 174 -2.21 -27.28 -25.02
C SER A 174 -2.58 -27.00 -23.57
N VAL A 175 -3.11 -25.81 -23.32
CA VAL A 175 -3.34 -25.24 -22.00
C VAL A 175 -4.57 -24.33 -22.09
N THR A 176 -5.46 -24.46 -21.12
CA THR A 176 -6.68 -23.64 -20.98
C THR A 176 -6.67 -22.81 -19.70
N SER A 177 -5.71 -23.04 -18.81
CA SER A 177 -5.54 -22.27 -17.59
C SER A 177 -4.11 -22.39 -17.05
N LEU A 178 -3.63 -21.35 -16.37
CA LEU A 178 -2.34 -21.38 -15.67
C LEU A 178 -2.39 -20.55 -14.39
N ASN A 179 -2.00 -21.17 -13.27
CA ASN A 179 -1.76 -20.47 -12.01
C ASN A 179 -0.37 -19.82 -12.04
N THR A 180 -0.24 -18.61 -11.53
CA THR A 180 1.02 -17.84 -11.45
C THR A 180 2.08 -18.47 -10.54
N GLY A 181 1.78 -19.55 -9.84
CA GLY A 181 2.50 -19.95 -8.64
C GLY A 181 2.12 -19.08 -7.45
N ALA A 182 2.64 -19.43 -6.27
CA ALA A 182 2.41 -18.73 -5.02
C ALA A 182 3.63 -17.91 -4.63
N THR A 183 3.43 -16.67 -4.15
CA THR A 183 4.49 -15.88 -3.52
C THR A 183 4.94 -16.54 -2.20
N ALA A 184 6.03 -16.04 -1.60
CA ALA A 184 6.26 -16.26 -0.18
C ALA A 184 5.05 -15.78 0.65
N VAL A 185 4.90 -16.33 1.86
CA VAL A 185 3.84 -15.91 2.79
C VAL A 185 4.05 -14.46 3.19
N LEU A 186 3.06 -13.61 2.92
CA LEU A 186 3.06 -12.21 3.31
C LEU A 186 2.30 -12.04 4.65
N PRO A 187 2.68 -11.08 5.51
CA PRO A 187 1.92 -10.75 6.71
C PRO A 187 0.52 -10.21 6.35
N ALA A 188 -0.35 -10.05 7.35
CA ALA A 188 -1.60 -9.34 7.13
C ALA A 188 -1.31 -7.88 6.77
N GLY A 189 -1.98 -7.35 5.74
CA GLY A 189 -1.72 -6.01 5.24
C GLY A 189 -2.48 -5.71 3.96
N ASN A 190 -2.27 -4.51 3.44
CA ASN A 190 -2.89 -3.99 2.23
C ASN A 190 -1.99 -4.26 1.03
N TYR A 191 -2.49 -5.02 0.07
CA TYR A 191 -1.72 -5.47 -1.08
C TYR A 191 -2.42 -5.10 -2.38
N PHE A 192 -1.63 -4.64 -3.34
CA PHE A 192 -2.00 -4.45 -4.73
C PHE A 192 -1.29 -5.51 -5.58
N LEU A 193 -2.05 -6.22 -6.42
CA LEU A 193 -1.57 -7.33 -7.23
C LEU A 193 -1.63 -6.93 -8.69
N VAL A 194 -0.55 -7.15 -9.43
CA VAL A 194 -0.50 -7.02 -10.89
C VAL A 194 -0.10 -8.36 -11.48
N THR A 195 -0.92 -8.88 -12.38
CA THR A 195 -0.70 -10.16 -13.06
C THR A 195 -0.20 -9.96 -14.48
N ALA A 196 0.55 -10.93 -14.98
CA ALA A 196 0.97 -11.00 -16.36
C ALA A 196 0.67 -12.39 -16.91
N LEU A 197 0.13 -12.45 -18.13
CA LEU A 197 -0.12 -13.68 -18.87
C LEU A 197 0.37 -13.51 -20.30
N GLY A 198 1.41 -14.27 -20.66
CA GLY A 198 1.83 -14.44 -22.04
C GLY A 198 1.35 -15.78 -22.58
N VAL A 199 0.56 -15.77 -23.65
CA VAL A 199 0.08 -16.99 -24.32
C VAL A 199 0.53 -17.05 -25.77
N ARG A 200 0.67 -18.28 -26.23
CA ARG A 200 0.87 -18.61 -27.64
C ARG A 200 -0.29 -19.46 -28.13
N ASN A 201 -0.94 -19.05 -29.21
CA ASN A 201 -2.09 -19.74 -29.78
C ASN A 201 -1.71 -21.06 -30.44
N SER A 202 -2.67 -21.99 -30.44
CA SER A 202 -2.61 -23.24 -31.19
C SER A 202 -3.19 -23.06 -32.60
N GLY A 203 -2.34 -23.03 -33.64
CA GLY A 203 -2.79 -23.11 -35.04
C GLY A 203 -3.33 -21.81 -35.63
N SER A 204 -3.74 -21.87 -36.91
CA SER A 204 -3.94 -20.78 -37.90
C SER A 204 -4.91 -19.65 -37.55
N SER A 205 -5.43 -19.56 -36.33
CA SER A 205 -6.21 -18.40 -35.88
C SER A 205 -5.26 -17.20 -35.69
N PRO A 206 -5.45 -16.10 -36.42
CA PRO A 206 -4.72 -14.85 -36.15
C PRO A 206 -5.15 -14.20 -34.83
N PHE A 207 -6.23 -14.69 -34.20
CA PHE A 207 -6.79 -14.16 -32.97
C PHE A 207 -6.35 -14.99 -31.75
N GLY A 208 -6.02 -14.28 -30.66
CA GLY A 208 -5.75 -14.79 -29.31
C GLY A 208 -6.83 -15.72 -28.76
N PRO A 209 -6.63 -16.34 -27.58
CA PRO A 209 -7.66 -17.15 -26.94
C PRO A 209 -8.80 -16.32 -26.35
N GLY A 210 -8.89 -15.03 -26.71
CA GLY A 210 -9.72 -14.01 -26.07
C GLY A 210 -9.14 -13.54 -24.73
N ALA A 211 -9.87 -12.65 -24.07
CA ALA A 211 -9.56 -12.20 -22.72
C ALA A 211 -9.62 -13.39 -21.74
N ALA A 212 -8.59 -13.53 -20.93
CA ALA A 212 -8.55 -14.49 -19.84
C ALA A 212 -9.51 -14.08 -18.72
N GLY A 213 -10.22 -15.06 -18.18
CA GLY A 213 -10.88 -14.96 -16.88
C GLY A 213 -9.87 -15.19 -15.76
N TRP A 214 -9.94 -14.39 -14.71
CA TRP A 214 -9.00 -14.43 -13.59
C TRP A 214 -9.71 -14.77 -12.26
N THR A 215 -9.03 -15.52 -11.40
CA THR A 215 -9.51 -15.79 -10.02
C THR A 215 -9.12 -14.66 -9.06
N ASN A 216 -9.58 -14.74 -7.80
CA ASN A 216 -9.13 -13.87 -6.69
C ASN A 216 -9.43 -12.37 -6.89
N SER A 217 -10.49 -12.03 -7.63
CA SER A 217 -10.93 -10.64 -7.81
C SER A 217 -9.90 -9.69 -8.43
N VAL A 218 -8.82 -10.20 -9.03
CA VAL A 218 -8.02 -9.41 -9.99
C VAL A 218 -8.87 -9.25 -11.26
N GLY A 219 -9.31 -8.01 -11.52
CA GLY A 219 -10.20 -7.62 -12.62
C GLY A 219 -9.54 -6.64 -13.58
N ASN A 220 -10.30 -6.08 -14.53
CA ASN A 220 -9.87 -5.05 -15.49
C ASN A 220 -8.70 -5.47 -16.39
N ASN A 221 -8.96 -6.51 -17.19
CA ASN A 221 -7.99 -7.10 -18.09
C ASN A 221 -7.69 -6.17 -19.28
N ILE A 222 -6.44 -5.70 -19.39
CA ILE A 222 -5.92 -5.16 -20.65
C ILE A 222 -5.22 -6.31 -21.37
N HIS A 223 -5.65 -6.55 -22.60
CA HIS A 223 -5.10 -7.59 -23.42
C HIS A 223 -4.62 -7.00 -24.74
N SER A 224 -3.33 -7.19 -24.99
CA SER A 224 -2.72 -6.98 -26.29
C SER A 224 -2.80 -8.27 -27.08
N ASP A 225 -3.91 -8.44 -27.81
CA ASP A 225 -4.01 -9.49 -28.82
C ASP A 225 -3.07 -9.20 -29.99
N GLY A 226 -2.54 -10.23 -30.64
CA GLY A 226 -1.63 -10.01 -31.76
C GLY A 226 -1.46 -11.19 -32.69
N GLY A 227 -1.94 -10.99 -33.93
CA GLY A 227 -1.11 -10.93 -35.13
C GLY A 227 -0.30 -12.17 -35.52
N LEU A 228 0.51 -12.07 -36.58
CA LEU A 228 1.28 -13.19 -37.17
C LEU A 228 1.98 -14.04 -36.10
N ASN A 229 1.58 -15.32 -36.03
CA ASN A 229 2.00 -16.36 -35.07
C ASN A 229 1.31 -16.40 -33.69
N GLY A 230 0.24 -15.62 -33.48
CA GLY A 230 -0.73 -15.80 -32.39
C GLY A 230 -0.11 -15.66 -30.99
N ARG A 231 0.44 -14.49 -30.67
CA ARG A 231 0.93 -14.18 -29.33
C ARG A 231 -0.04 -13.20 -28.69
N THR A 232 -0.44 -13.46 -27.46
CA THR A 232 -1.25 -12.52 -26.69
C THR A 232 -0.54 -12.25 -25.36
N LEU A 233 -0.50 -10.98 -24.98
CA LEU A 233 -0.05 -10.55 -23.66
C LEU A 233 -1.26 -9.93 -22.94
N GLN A 234 -1.49 -10.32 -21.70
CA GLN A 234 -2.60 -9.83 -20.89
C GLN A 234 -2.13 -9.48 -19.49
N THR A 235 -2.82 -8.51 -18.87
CA THR A 235 -2.59 -8.12 -17.47
C THR A 235 -3.90 -7.77 -16.80
N ALA A 236 -4.07 -8.24 -15.57
CA ALA A 236 -5.16 -7.89 -14.67
C ALA A 236 -4.60 -7.49 -13.30
N PHE A 237 -5.36 -6.75 -12.52
CA PHE A 237 -4.92 -6.22 -11.23
C PHE A 237 -6.06 -6.17 -10.22
N GLY A 238 -5.72 -6.04 -8.94
CA GLY A 238 -6.70 -6.10 -7.87
C GLY A 238 -6.07 -5.90 -6.50
N GLN A 239 -6.91 -5.57 -5.52
CA GLN A 239 -6.47 -5.21 -4.18
C GLN A 239 -6.94 -6.25 -3.15
N HIS A 240 -6.08 -6.54 -2.18
CA HIS A 240 -6.25 -7.59 -1.18
C HIS A 240 -5.84 -7.08 0.20
N THR A 241 -6.64 -7.36 1.23
CA THR A 241 -6.36 -6.94 2.62
C THR A 241 -5.97 -8.09 3.54
N THR A 242 -5.91 -9.31 3.01
CA THR A 242 -5.56 -10.50 3.77
C THR A 242 -4.06 -10.77 3.72
N GLY A 243 -3.52 -11.48 4.72
CA GLY A 243 -2.18 -12.03 4.64
C GLY A 243 -2.11 -13.30 3.76
N GLY A 244 -1.01 -14.04 3.90
CA GLY A 244 -0.81 -15.31 3.21
C GLY A 244 -0.11 -15.19 1.86
N ALA A 245 0.17 -16.35 1.24
CA ALA A 245 0.74 -16.40 -0.09
C ALA A 245 -0.28 -15.90 -1.13
N LYS A 246 0.20 -15.17 -2.14
CA LYS A 246 -0.62 -14.64 -3.23
C LYS A 246 -0.39 -15.45 -4.50
N SER A 247 -1.47 -15.73 -5.20
CA SER A 247 -1.46 -16.35 -6.53
C SER A 247 -2.69 -15.90 -7.30
N SER A 248 -2.68 -16.04 -8.62
CA SER A 248 -3.87 -15.95 -9.44
C SER A 248 -3.86 -17.00 -10.53
N THR A 249 -5.03 -17.44 -10.96
CA THR A 249 -5.19 -18.37 -12.06
C THR A 249 -5.91 -17.66 -13.20
N ALA A 250 -5.23 -17.57 -14.35
CA ALA A 250 -5.86 -17.19 -15.60
C ALA A 250 -6.47 -18.43 -16.27
N SER A 251 -7.65 -18.27 -16.89
CA SER A 251 -8.33 -19.29 -17.67
C SER A 251 -8.81 -18.71 -19.01
N TRP A 252 -8.74 -19.47 -20.09
CA TRP A 252 -9.04 -19.05 -21.46
C TRP A 252 -9.45 -20.25 -22.33
N ALA A 253 -9.86 -20.03 -23.58
CA ALA A 253 -10.39 -21.10 -24.44
C ALA A 253 -9.36 -22.19 -24.78
N ASN A 254 -8.32 -21.86 -25.53
CA ASN A 254 -7.19 -22.75 -25.78
C ASN A 254 -5.95 -21.95 -26.19
N ALA A 255 -4.80 -22.27 -25.61
CA ALA A 255 -3.50 -21.83 -26.09
C ALA A 255 -2.58 -23.04 -26.19
N ARG A 256 -1.62 -22.98 -27.12
CA ARG A 256 -0.55 -23.98 -27.21
C ARG A 256 0.35 -23.93 -25.99
N GLN A 257 0.71 -22.74 -25.53
CA GLN A 257 1.58 -22.51 -24.38
C GLN A 257 1.20 -21.25 -23.62
N ALA A 258 1.55 -21.23 -22.34
CA ALA A 258 1.37 -20.06 -21.49
C ALA A 258 2.54 -19.88 -20.50
N SER A 259 2.78 -18.63 -20.14
CA SER A 259 3.57 -18.21 -18.99
C SER A 259 2.76 -17.19 -18.21
N ALA A 260 2.73 -17.32 -16.89
CA ALA A 260 1.96 -16.46 -16.01
C ALA A 260 2.83 -15.99 -14.85
N ALA A 261 2.61 -14.75 -14.41
CA ALA A 261 3.31 -14.17 -13.28
C ALA A 261 2.41 -13.24 -12.49
N ILE A 262 2.83 -12.98 -11.26
CA ILE A 262 2.23 -12.00 -10.37
C ILE A 262 3.33 -11.19 -9.70
N ALA A 263 3.16 -9.88 -9.68
CA ALA A 263 3.89 -8.94 -8.84
C ALA A 263 2.93 -8.42 -7.76
N VAL A 264 3.39 -8.37 -6.53
CA VAL A 264 2.61 -7.97 -5.36
C VAL A 264 3.30 -6.79 -4.71
N TYR A 265 2.50 -5.77 -4.41
CA TYR A 265 2.93 -4.53 -3.79
C TYR A 265 2.19 -4.37 -2.47
N ALA A 266 2.91 -4.07 -1.40
CA ALA A 266 2.31 -3.59 -0.16
C ALA A 266 1.99 -2.09 -0.33
N ILE A 267 0.86 -1.67 0.21
CA ILE A 267 0.51 -0.27 0.35
C ILE A 267 0.73 0.08 1.81
N VAL A 268 1.80 0.81 2.09
CA VAL A 268 2.24 1.16 3.44
C VAL A 268 1.70 2.54 3.78
N THR A 269 0.80 2.58 4.76
CA THR A 269 0.23 3.84 5.26
C THR A 269 1.03 4.32 6.48
N PRO A 270 1.24 5.63 6.67
CA PRO A 270 1.84 6.18 7.89
C PRO A 270 1.04 5.71 9.12
N SER A 271 1.75 5.18 10.12
CA SER A 271 1.14 4.70 11.36
C SER A 271 1.40 5.67 12.50
N CYS A 272 0.44 5.80 13.43
CA CYS A 272 0.62 6.62 14.62
C CYS A 272 1.84 6.15 15.44
N PRO A 273 2.85 7.00 15.65
CA PRO A 273 4.05 6.61 16.40
C PRO A 273 3.82 6.58 17.92
N LEU A 274 2.76 7.23 18.39
CA LEU A 274 2.45 7.37 19.80
C LEU A 274 1.99 6.04 20.40
N GLN A 275 2.62 5.65 21.51
CA GLN A 275 2.31 4.41 22.20
C GLN A 275 1.30 4.65 23.35
N PRO A 276 0.38 3.69 23.59
CA PRO A 276 -0.51 3.75 24.75
C PRO A 276 0.28 3.80 26.06
N GLN A 277 -0.17 4.65 26.99
CA GLN A 277 0.36 4.71 28.36
C GLN A 277 -0.75 5.12 29.33
N ALA A 278 -0.51 4.96 30.63
CA ALA A 278 -1.47 5.36 31.66
C ALA A 278 -1.76 6.88 31.58
N GLY A 279 -3.04 7.26 31.64
CA GLY A 279 -3.45 8.67 31.54
C GLY A 279 -3.35 9.27 30.14
N ARG A 280 -3.04 8.47 29.10
CA ARG A 280 -2.99 8.92 27.71
C ARG A 280 -4.22 8.47 26.93
N THR A 281 -4.88 9.42 26.28
CA THR A 281 -5.87 9.16 25.23
C THR A 281 -5.25 9.41 23.88
N ILE A 282 -5.22 8.41 23.00
CA ILE A 282 -4.75 8.54 21.61
C ILE A 282 -5.95 8.54 20.67
N VAL A 283 -6.00 9.53 19.78
CA VAL A 283 -7.01 9.61 18.71
C VAL A 283 -6.30 9.50 17.38
N ILE A 284 -6.66 8.47 16.61
CA ILE A 284 -6.17 8.24 15.25
C ILE A 284 -7.03 9.08 14.30
N LEU A 285 -6.38 9.96 13.53
CA LEU A 285 -7.03 10.87 12.60
C LEU A 285 -7.16 10.21 11.23
N GLY A 286 -8.29 10.43 10.55
CA GLY A 286 -8.58 9.75 9.29
C GLY A 286 -8.78 8.24 9.41
N ALA A 287 -8.97 7.71 10.62
CA ALA A 287 -9.28 6.30 10.81
C ALA A 287 -10.54 5.94 9.98
N ASN A 288 -10.41 4.94 9.10
CA ASN A 288 -11.42 4.51 8.12
C ASN A 288 -11.64 5.45 6.91
N GLN A 289 -10.80 6.45 6.69
CA GLN A 289 -10.76 7.23 5.45
C GLN A 289 -9.67 6.72 4.51
N GLN A 290 -9.89 6.89 3.21
CA GLN A 290 -8.89 6.57 2.18
C GLN A 290 -7.77 7.60 2.26
N GLN A 291 -6.50 7.21 2.24
CA GLN A 291 -5.38 8.12 2.54
C GLN A 291 -5.30 9.36 1.61
N GLY A 292 -5.80 9.27 0.37
CA GLY A 292 -5.96 10.40 -0.56
C GLY A 292 -7.00 11.43 -0.11
N ASP A 293 -7.76 11.13 0.93
CA ASP A 293 -8.70 11.99 1.64
C ASP A 293 -8.19 12.33 3.07
N VAL A 294 -6.97 11.92 3.45
CA VAL A 294 -6.42 12.05 4.83
C VAL A 294 -5.38 13.19 4.93
N PHE A 295 -5.04 13.86 3.83
CA PHE A 295 -4.27 15.10 3.90
C PHE A 295 -5.20 16.31 3.93
N ILE A 296 -4.77 17.37 4.61
CA ILE A 296 -5.43 18.67 4.64
C ILE A 296 -4.63 19.66 3.82
N ARG A 297 -5.28 20.64 3.18
CA ARG A 297 -4.63 21.66 2.36
C ARG A 297 -4.95 23.09 2.77
N SER A 298 -3.94 23.97 2.69
CA SER A 298 -4.09 25.38 3.01
C SER A 298 -4.76 26.23 1.93
N ASP A 299 -4.75 25.78 0.67
CA ASP A 299 -5.11 26.62 -0.49
C ASP A 299 -6.44 26.31 -1.17
N GLN A 300 -7.19 25.37 -0.59
CA GLN A 300 -8.48 24.96 -1.12
C GLN A 300 -9.63 25.49 -0.27
N THR A 301 -10.67 24.70 -0.01
CA THR A 301 -11.81 25.11 0.81
C THR A 301 -11.55 24.84 2.28
N ALA A 302 -12.39 25.41 3.16
CA ALA A 302 -12.32 25.13 4.60
C ALA A 302 -12.61 23.65 4.93
N ALA A 303 -13.29 22.94 4.03
CA ALA A 303 -13.49 21.50 4.14
C ALA A 303 -12.20 20.74 3.82
N ASP A 304 -11.45 21.18 2.80
CA ASP A 304 -10.15 20.57 2.42
C ASP A 304 -9.05 20.89 3.43
N ALA A 305 -9.17 21.98 4.19
CA ALA A 305 -8.26 22.33 5.28
C ALA A 305 -8.55 21.58 6.59
N LYS A 306 -9.52 20.67 6.60
CA LYS A 306 -10.02 19.99 7.80
C LYS A 306 -10.03 18.46 7.60
N LEU A 307 -9.58 17.72 8.61
CA LEU A 307 -9.74 16.28 8.70
C LEU A 307 -10.51 15.89 9.96
N GLY A 308 -11.71 15.34 9.79
CA GLY A 308 -12.61 14.93 10.88
C GLY A 308 -14.09 15.24 10.59
N PRO A 309 -14.99 15.06 11.58
CA PRO A 309 -14.70 14.80 12.98
C PRO A 309 -14.28 13.35 13.27
N ALA A 310 -13.24 13.17 14.07
CA ALA A 310 -12.85 11.91 14.69
C ALA A 310 -13.47 11.81 16.09
N ALA A 311 -13.96 10.62 16.46
CA ALA A 311 -14.48 10.37 17.80
C ALA A 311 -13.34 10.47 18.83
N ALA A 312 -13.55 11.23 19.90
CA ALA A 312 -12.59 11.43 20.96
C ALA A 312 -13.33 11.51 22.29
N LEU A 313 -13.11 10.55 23.18
CA LEU A 313 -13.71 10.55 24.51
C LEU A 313 -12.68 11.08 25.51
N LEU A 314 -12.73 12.39 25.75
CA LEU A 314 -11.84 13.07 26.70
C LEU A 314 -12.68 13.65 27.85
N ALA A 315 -12.26 13.43 29.08
CA ALA A 315 -12.88 14.09 30.23
C ALA A 315 -12.50 15.58 30.26
N ALA A 316 -13.23 16.36 31.07
CA ALA A 316 -12.75 17.69 31.45
C ALA A 316 -11.48 17.55 32.30
N GLY A 317 -10.49 18.39 32.06
CA GLY A 317 -9.18 18.27 32.70
C GLY A 317 -8.11 19.13 32.05
N THR A 318 -6.87 18.94 32.48
CA THR A 318 -5.70 19.62 31.92
C THR A 318 -4.82 18.58 31.23
N TYR A 319 -4.40 18.85 30.00
CA TYR A 319 -3.72 17.88 29.16
C TYR A 319 -2.44 18.44 28.53
N ASN A 320 -1.43 17.58 28.39
CA ASN A 320 -0.33 17.79 27.47
C ASN A 320 -0.70 17.17 26.12
N VAL A 321 -0.48 17.90 25.03
CA VAL A 321 -0.93 17.52 23.69
C VAL A 321 0.27 17.23 22.80
N THR A 322 0.35 16.00 22.30
CA THR A 322 1.35 15.58 21.31
C THR A 322 0.68 15.33 19.97
N LEU A 323 1.17 15.95 18.90
CA LEU A 323 0.70 15.74 17.53
C LEU A 323 1.72 14.92 16.73
N ALA A 324 1.24 14.10 15.79
CA ALA A 324 2.09 13.37 14.85
C ALA A 324 1.61 13.59 13.40
N SER A 325 2.52 13.94 12.50
CA SER A 325 2.25 14.22 11.10
C SER A 325 3.08 13.36 10.15
N TYR A 326 2.66 13.33 8.89
CA TYR A 326 3.42 12.81 7.77
C TYR A 326 3.24 13.66 6.51
N ASP A 327 4.29 13.77 5.70
CA ASP A 327 4.23 14.07 4.27
C ASP A 327 5.37 13.29 3.59
N ASP A 328 5.27 13.03 2.29
CA ASP A 328 6.26 12.26 1.53
C ASP A 328 7.29 13.19 0.88
N HIS A 329 8.35 13.52 1.63
CA HIS A 329 9.48 14.31 1.13
C HIS A 329 10.59 13.44 0.54
N VAL A 330 10.72 12.19 0.99
CA VAL A 330 11.75 11.25 0.49
C VAL A 330 11.53 10.93 -0.98
N SER A 331 10.29 10.72 -1.42
CA SER A 331 10.00 10.50 -2.84
C SER A 331 9.89 11.80 -3.64
N LYS A 332 9.73 12.95 -2.95
CA LYS A 332 9.55 14.30 -3.55
C LYS A 332 10.50 15.37 -2.99
N PRO A 333 11.82 15.21 -3.15
CA PRO A 333 12.80 16.11 -2.53
C PRO A 333 12.82 17.55 -3.09
N LEU A 334 12.01 17.84 -4.12
CA LEU A 334 11.93 19.15 -4.78
C LEU A 334 10.67 19.94 -4.42
N ASP A 335 9.71 19.32 -3.74
CA ASP A 335 8.50 20.00 -3.25
C ASP A 335 8.84 20.69 -1.93
N VAL A 336 9.12 22.00 -2.00
CA VAL A 336 9.33 22.84 -0.82
C VAL A 336 7.99 23.48 -0.44
N GLN A 337 7.35 22.96 0.60
CA GLN A 337 6.10 23.46 1.16
C GLN A 337 6.41 24.01 2.57
N PRO A 338 6.67 25.31 2.74
CA PRO A 338 7.27 25.83 3.97
C PRO A 338 6.31 25.98 5.17
N ASN A 339 5.09 25.43 5.08
CA ASN A 339 4.07 25.59 6.12
C ASN A 339 3.18 24.36 6.29
N GLU A 340 3.79 23.19 6.40
CA GLU A 340 3.13 21.91 6.65
C GLU A 340 2.86 21.79 8.15
N SER A 341 1.80 22.49 8.59
CA SER A 341 1.47 22.64 10.01
C SER A 341 -0.04 22.55 10.25
N TRP A 342 -0.42 21.95 11.38
CA TRP A 342 -1.81 21.72 11.76
C TRP A 342 -2.00 21.68 13.28
N PHE A 343 -3.25 21.85 13.73
CA PHE A 343 -3.65 21.77 15.13
C PHE A 343 -4.99 21.03 15.29
N VAL A 344 -5.37 20.66 16.52
CA VAL A 344 -6.68 20.04 16.79
C VAL A 344 -7.69 21.03 17.34
N ARG A 345 -8.95 20.88 16.94
CA ARG A 345 -10.13 21.53 17.52
C ARG A 345 -10.99 20.49 18.23
N LEU A 346 -11.36 20.76 19.48
CA LEU A 346 -12.07 19.82 20.35
C LEU A 346 -13.52 20.25 20.54
N TYR A 347 -14.45 19.32 20.35
CA TYR A 347 -15.88 19.57 20.40
C TYR A 347 -16.58 18.69 21.42
N ASP A 348 -17.53 19.27 22.16
CA ASP A 348 -18.42 18.52 23.04
C ASP A 348 -19.48 17.73 22.24
N ALA A 349 -20.35 17.02 22.95
CA ALA A 349 -21.44 16.24 22.32
C ALA A 349 -22.48 17.10 21.59
N GLY A 350 -22.53 18.41 21.88
CA GLY A 350 -23.38 19.39 21.20
C GLY A 350 -22.71 20.02 19.97
N ASN A 351 -21.52 19.55 19.57
CA ASN A 351 -20.69 20.12 18.51
C ASN A 351 -20.25 21.57 18.79
N THR A 352 -20.15 21.95 20.07
CA THR A 352 -19.61 23.24 20.49
C THR A 352 -18.11 23.13 20.66
N LEU A 353 -17.36 24.09 20.11
CA LEU A 353 -15.90 24.16 20.28
C LEU A 353 -15.58 24.44 21.77
N VAL A 354 -14.85 23.52 22.40
CA VAL A 354 -14.45 23.60 23.81
C VAL A 354 -13.05 24.18 23.95
N ALA A 355 -12.11 23.69 23.13
CA ALA A 355 -10.71 24.11 23.14
C ALA A 355 -10.03 23.78 21.80
N PHE A 356 -8.83 24.32 21.58
CA PHE A 356 -7.96 23.95 20.47
C PHE A 356 -6.51 23.89 20.97
N SER A 357 -5.68 23.06 20.32
CA SER A 357 -4.25 22.98 20.64
C SER A 357 -3.44 24.08 19.95
N ASN A 358 -2.20 24.27 20.39
CA ASN A 358 -1.17 24.85 19.53
C ASN A 358 -0.96 23.99 18.26
N ALA A 359 -0.41 24.60 17.22
CA ALA A 359 -0.03 23.89 16.01
C ALA A 359 1.29 23.14 16.16
N ILE A 360 1.43 22.03 15.43
CA ILE A 360 2.72 21.37 15.23
C ILE A 360 3.64 22.28 14.41
N SER A 361 4.94 22.22 14.68
CA SER A 361 5.94 22.91 13.85
C SER A 361 5.86 22.43 12.39
N ASP A 362 6.40 23.24 11.49
CA ASP A 362 6.58 22.89 10.07
C ASP A 362 7.35 21.57 9.94
N LEU A 363 6.89 20.68 9.04
CA LEU A 363 7.55 19.42 8.76
C LEU A 363 8.85 19.71 7.97
N PRO A 364 10.04 19.35 8.47
CA PRO A 364 11.26 19.65 7.74
C PRO A 364 11.33 18.85 6.43
N ASN A 365 11.68 19.51 5.31
CA ASN A 365 11.86 18.89 3.97
C ASN A 365 12.76 17.64 3.90
N ASN A 366 13.50 17.31 4.97
CA ASN A 366 14.37 16.14 5.05
C ASN A 366 13.81 15.02 5.96
N GLN A 367 12.53 15.09 6.33
CA GLN A 367 11.87 14.14 7.21
C GLN A 367 10.44 13.91 6.73
N ASP A 368 10.02 12.65 6.61
CA ASP A 368 8.64 12.34 6.23
C ASP A 368 7.65 12.40 7.40
N THR A 369 8.15 12.48 8.64
CA THR A 369 7.30 12.44 9.84
C THR A 369 7.81 13.40 10.89
N LEU A 370 6.89 14.06 11.59
CA LEU A 370 7.18 14.85 12.78
C LEU A 370 6.26 14.45 13.92
N THR A 371 6.81 14.34 15.13
CA THR A 371 6.04 14.13 16.36
C THR A 371 6.50 15.12 17.40
N GLU A 372 5.57 15.89 17.93
CA GLU A 372 5.89 17.04 18.78
C GLU A 372 4.88 17.22 19.91
N LEU A 373 5.38 17.51 21.12
CA LEU A 373 4.59 18.04 22.21
C LEU A 373 4.29 19.53 21.91
N VAL A 374 3.12 19.81 21.36
CA VAL A 374 2.76 21.16 20.90
C VAL A 374 2.23 22.05 22.03
N GLN A 375 1.66 21.45 23.08
CA GLN A 375 1.08 22.20 24.17
C GLN A 375 1.20 21.46 25.50
N SER A 376 1.63 22.19 26.53
CA SER A 376 1.54 21.75 27.91
C SER A 376 0.41 22.50 28.61
N GLY A 377 -0.42 21.80 29.37
CA GLY A 377 -1.47 22.44 30.17
C GLY A 377 -2.70 22.92 29.40
N LEU A 378 -3.10 22.26 28.30
CA LEU A 378 -4.37 22.54 27.63
C LEU A 378 -5.55 22.28 28.57
N VAL A 379 -6.32 23.31 28.89
CA VAL A 379 -7.52 23.20 29.74
C VAL A 379 -8.72 22.83 28.89
N VAL A 380 -9.33 21.69 29.22
CA VAL A 380 -10.56 21.18 28.63
C VAL A 380 -11.67 21.35 29.66
N SER A 381 -12.55 22.34 29.44
CA SER A 381 -13.54 22.79 30.42
C SER A 381 -14.79 21.91 30.51
N SER A 382 -15.03 21.09 29.49
CA SER A 382 -16.15 20.13 29.42
C SER A 382 -15.71 18.84 28.70
N PRO A 383 -16.42 17.71 28.91
CA PRO A 383 -16.11 16.48 28.19
C PRO A 383 -16.16 16.66 26.67
N ILE A 384 -15.18 16.09 25.99
CA ILE A 384 -15.07 16.08 24.52
C ILE A 384 -15.70 14.79 23.99
N ALA A 385 -16.41 14.93 22.87
CA ALA A 385 -16.98 13.81 22.12
C ALA A 385 -16.30 13.61 20.76
N SER A 386 -15.76 14.69 20.18
CA SER A 386 -15.08 14.62 18.89
C SER A 386 -14.02 15.69 18.74
N LEU A 387 -13.13 15.50 17.76
CA LEU A 387 -12.16 16.49 17.36
C LEU A 387 -11.98 16.50 15.85
N ASP A 388 -11.40 17.56 15.32
CA ASP A 388 -10.85 17.55 13.96
C ASP A 388 -9.45 18.16 13.95
N ALA A 389 -8.65 17.77 12.96
CA ALA A 389 -7.42 18.44 12.60
C ALA A 389 -7.73 19.58 11.61
N PHE A 390 -7.04 20.70 11.77
CA PHE A 390 -7.21 21.87 10.91
C PHE A 390 -5.86 22.46 10.51
N HIS A 391 -5.73 22.87 9.25
CA HIS A 391 -4.49 23.39 8.70
C HIS A 391 -4.15 24.76 9.32
N ALA A 392 -2.94 24.92 9.86
CA ALA A 392 -2.60 26.07 10.69
C ALA A 392 -2.53 27.40 9.92
N VAL A 393 -2.12 27.33 8.64
CA VAL A 393 -2.01 28.51 7.77
C VAL A 393 -3.21 28.73 6.83
N TYR A 394 -4.29 27.94 6.95
CA TYR A 394 -5.47 28.15 6.12
C TYR A 394 -6.21 29.46 6.49
N PRO A 395 -6.64 30.28 5.51
CA PRO A 395 -6.41 30.14 4.07
C PRO A 395 -5.05 30.69 3.63
N ASP A 396 -4.35 29.97 2.75
CA ASP A 396 -3.11 30.39 2.08
C ASP A 396 -3.27 30.24 0.56
N ALA A 397 -2.63 31.07 -0.26
CA ALA A 397 -2.61 30.86 -1.71
C ALA A 397 -1.58 29.79 -2.14
N ASN A 398 -0.60 29.49 -1.28
CA ASN A 398 0.40 28.46 -1.54
C ASN A 398 -0.16 27.08 -1.17
N PRO A 399 0.02 26.06 -2.03
CA PRO A 399 -0.45 24.72 -1.75
C PRO A 399 0.47 24.04 -0.74
N ASN A 400 0.19 24.21 0.56
CA ASN A 400 0.79 23.39 1.62
C ASN A 400 -0.18 22.26 1.94
N SER A 401 0.35 21.04 2.03
CA SER A 401 -0.39 19.84 2.43
C SER A 401 0.28 19.19 3.62
N ILE A 402 -0.48 18.44 4.42
CA ILE A 402 0.10 17.60 5.47
C ILE A 402 -0.90 16.51 5.82
N VAL A 403 -0.43 15.34 6.24
CA VAL A 403 -1.25 14.26 6.78
C VAL A 403 -1.22 14.31 8.31
N PRO A 404 -2.32 14.70 8.98
CA PRO A 404 -2.46 14.50 10.43
C PRO A 404 -2.63 13.01 10.72
N ILE A 405 -1.66 12.37 11.39
CA ILE A 405 -1.72 10.93 11.70
C ILE A 405 -2.55 10.68 12.97
N CYS A 406 -2.14 11.32 14.07
CA CYS A 406 -2.77 11.12 15.37
C CYS A 406 -2.44 12.23 16.36
N VAL A 407 -3.21 12.27 17.44
CA VAL A 407 -2.99 13.14 18.60
C VAL A 407 -3.02 12.31 19.88
N ALA A 408 -2.17 12.64 20.83
CA ALA A 408 -2.25 12.16 22.21
C ALA A 408 -2.58 13.30 23.18
N PHE A 409 -3.50 13.02 24.10
CA PHE A 409 -3.79 13.83 25.28
C PHE A 409 -3.30 13.08 26.50
N ASP A 410 -2.21 13.57 27.10
CA ASP A 410 -1.67 13.06 28.35
C ASP A 410 -2.24 13.88 29.51
N GLU A 411 -2.94 13.26 30.45
CA GLU A 411 -3.44 13.94 31.66
C GLU A 411 -2.27 14.58 32.41
N ALA A 412 -2.34 15.90 32.58
CA ALA A 412 -1.42 16.62 33.43
C ALA A 412 -1.91 16.54 34.88
N PRO A 413 -1.01 16.31 35.86
CA PRO A 413 -1.40 16.39 37.26
C PRO A 413 -1.94 17.80 37.57
N PRO A 414 -2.92 17.92 38.50
CA PRO A 414 -3.41 19.22 38.91
C PRO A 414 -2.25 20.09 39.41
N PRO A 415 -2.28 21.41 39.18
CA PRO A 415 -1.27 22.32 39.75
C PRO A 415 -1.19 22.11 41.28
N PRO A 416 0.02 22.12 41.87
CA PRO A 416 0.20 21.92 43.31
C PRO A 416 -0.43 23.02 44.17
#